data_AF-A0A840YFI4-F1
#
_entry.id   AF-A0A840YFI4-F1
#
_cell.length_a   1.000
_cell.length_b   1.000
_cell.length_c   1.000
_cell.angle_alpha   90.00
_cell.angle_beta   90.00
_cell.angle_gamma   90.00
#
_symmetry.space_group_name_H-M   'P 1'
#
loop_
_entity.id
_entity.type
_entity.pdbx_description
1 polymer ?
#
loop_
_entity_poly.entity_id
_entity_poly.type
_entity_poly.pdbx_seq_one_letter_code
_entity_poly.pdbx_strand_id
1 'polypeptide(L)' 'MTSHDFDYFTRREREERLRAERAKGSIARRVHLDMAERYATMLQNLVMLPTAA' A
#
# COMPACT_ATOMS: atom_id res chain seq x y z
N MET A 1 -7.93 -5.43 14.29
CA MET A 1 -6.91 -4.77 13.44
C MET A 1 -6.53 -3.46 14.08
N THR A 2 -5.23 -3.17 14.15
CA THR A 2 -4.69 -2.14 15.05
C THR A 2 -4.27 -0.88 14.30
N SER A 3 -4.10 0.24 15.02
CA SER A 3 -3.54 1.49 14.46
C SER A 3 -2.19 1.26 13.75
N HIS A 4 -1.42 0.27 14.19
CA HIS A 4 -0.14 -0.11 13.57
C HIS A 4 -0.29 -0.65 12.16
N ASP A 5 -1.38 -1.36 11.86
CA ASP A 5 -1.63 -1.91 10.53
C ASP A 5 -1.91 -0.77 9.54
N PHE A 6 -2.69 0.23 9.96
CA PHE A 6 -3.01 1.41 9.14
C PHE A 6 -1.76 2.23 8.80
N ASP A 7 -0.94 2.54 9.81
CA ASP A 7 0.29 3.31 9.60
C ASP A 7 1.30 2.53 8.75
N TYR A 8 1.39 1.22 8.97
CA TYR A 8 2.27 0.35 8.18
C TYR A 8 1.87 0.36 6.71
N PHE A 9 0.59 0.07 6.39
CA PHE A 9 0.15 0.01 5.00
C PHE A 9 0.21 1.38 4.32
N THR A 10 -0.10 2.47 5.04
CA THR A 10 0.03 3.84 4.52
C THR A 10 1.48 4.18 4.18
N ARG A 11 2.42 3.86 5.06
CA ARG A 11 3.85 4.13 4.81
C ARG A 11 4.36 3.30 3.63
N ARG A 12 4.02 2.01 3.59
CA ARG A 12 4.48 1.10 2.53
C ARG A 12 3.92 1.46 1.16
N GLU A 13 2.65 1.85 1.08
CA GLU A 13 2.02 2.32 -0.16
C GLU A 13 2.80 3.49 -0.78
N ARG A 14 3.13 4.50 0.03
CA ARG A 14 3.92 5.66 -0.42
C ARG A 14 5.33 5.29 -0.84
N GLU A 15 6.01 4.43 -0.07
CA GLU A 15 7.35 3.97 -0.40
C GLU A 15 7.39 3.25 -1.75
N GLU A 16 6.40 2.39 -2.04
CA GLU A 16 6.32 1.68 -3.31
C GLU A 16 6.04 2.62 -4.48
N ARG A 17 5.20 3.66 -4.32
CA ARG A 17 5.04 4.70 -5.36
C ARG A 17 6.34 5.45 -5.64
N LEU A 18 7.06 5.86 -4.60
CA LEU A 18 8.35 6.54 -4.76
C LEU A 18 9.40 5.64 -5.44
N ARG A 19 9.38 4.33 -5.14
CA ARG A 19 10.24 3.35 -5.80
C ARG A 19 9.85 3.17 -7.27
N ALA A 20 8.56 3.15 -7.59
CA ALA A 20 8.06 3.09 -8.96
C ALA A 20 8.53 4.30 -9.79
N GLU A 21 8.49 5.51 -9.22
CA GLU A 21 8.98 6.73 -9.87
C GLU A 21 10.49 6.70 -10.14
N ARG A 22 11.26 6.10 -9.23
CA ARG A 22 12.72 5.99 -9.33
C ARG A 22 13.19 4.76 -10.12
N ALA A 23 12.30 3.84 -10.44
CA ALA A 23 12.64 2.60 -11.12
C ALA A 23 13.06 2.87 -12.57
N LYS A 24 14.26 2.43 -12.93
CA LYS A 24 14.83 2.61 -14.28
C LYS A 24 14.21 1.68 -15.34
N GLY A 25 13.50 0.63 -14.91
CA GLY A 25 12.92 -0.38 -15.80
C GLY A 25 11.40 -0.45 -15.70
N SER A 26 10.74 -0.65 -16.84
CA SER A 26 9.28 -0.77 -16.94
C SER A 26 8.71 -1.89 -16.09
N ILE A 27 9.41 -3.03 -15.99
CA ILE A 27 9.01 -4.18 -15.16
C ILE A 27 9.10 -3.83 -13.68
N ALA A 28 10.23 -3.29 -13.22
CA ALA A 28 10.41 -2.91 -11.82
C ALA A 28 9.39 -1.83 -11.41
N ARG A 29 9.16 -0.84 -12.27
CA ARG A 29 8.11 0.16 -12.06
C ARG A 29 6.73 -0.48 -11.90
N ARG A 30 6.36 -1.43 -12.77
CA ARG A 30 5.09 -2.13 -12.71
C ARG A 30 4.93 -2.91 -11.40
N VAL A 31 5.95 -3.65 -10.98
CA VAL A 31 5.92 -4.40 -9.72
C VAL A 31 5.70 -3.47 -8.52
N HIS A 32 6.39 -2.33 -8.47
CA HIS A 32 6.20 -1.34 -7.41
C HIS A 32 4.78 -0.74 -7.42
N LEU A 33 4.21 -0.46 -8.60
CA LEU A 33 2.82 0.02 -8.71
C LEU A 33 1.81 -1.04 -8.25
N ASP A 34 1.95 -2.29 -8.69
CA ASP A 34 1.09 -3.40 -8.27
C ASP A 34 1.14 -3.58 -6.74
N MET A 35 2.32 -3.43 -6.13
CA MET A 35 2.47 -3.49 -4.68
C MET A 35 1.83 -2.30 -3.97
N ALA A 36 1.95 -1.09 -4.51
CA ALA A 36 1.28 0.09 -3.96
C ALA A 36 -0.25 -0.09 -3.99
N GLU A 37 -0.81 -0.61 -5.08
CA GLU A 37 -2.24 -0.90 -5.19
C GLU A 37 -2.71 -1.93 -4.16
N ARG A 38 -1.94 -3.00 -3.95
CA ARG A 38 -2.26 -4.00 -2.91
C ARG A 38 -2.32 -3.38 -1.51
N TYR A 39 -1.36 -2.52 -1.17
CA TYR A 39 -1.39 -1.82 0.12
C TYR A 39 -2.56 -0.83 0.22
N ALA A 40 -2.92 -0.15 -0.87
CA ALA A 40 -4.12 0.70 -0.91
C ALA A 40 -5.42 -0.10 -0.71
N THR A 41 -5.54 -1.28 -1.30
CA THR A 41 -6.67 -2.19 -1.06
C THR A 41 -6.72 -2.67 0.39
N MET A 42 -5.58 -2.99 0.99
CA MET A 42 -5.52 -3.34 2.42
C MET A 42 -5.99 -2.19 3.31
N LEU A 43 -5.61 -0.94 2.99
CA LEU A 43 -6.10 0.25 3.69
C LEU A 43 -7.62 0.43 3.56
N GLN A 44 -8.15 0.28 2.34
CA GLN A 44 -9.60 0.35 2.13
C GLN A 44 -10.34 -0.72 2.93
N ASN A 45 -9.83 -1.95 2.94
CA ASN A 45 -10.41 -3.03 3.74
C ASN A 45 -10.31 -2.74 5.24
N LEU A 46 -9.20 -2.15 5.71
CA LEU A 46 -9.07 -1.69 7.10
C LEU A 46 -10.16 -0.70 7.50
N VAL A 47 -10.43 0.28 6.63
CA VAL A 47 -11.42 1.33 6.86
C VAL A 47 -12.86 0.79 6.77
N MET A 48 -13.10 -0.19 5.89
CA MET A 48 -14.43 -0.78 5.66
C MET A 48 -14.77 -1.94 6.60
N LEU A 49 -13.83 -2.45 7.39
CA LEU A 49 -14.14 -3.44 8.41
C LEU A 49 -15.00 -2.80 9.50
N PRO A 50 -16.25 -3.24 9.72
CA PRO A 50 -17.03 -2.77 10.85
C PRO A 50 -16.26 -3.16 12.12
N THR A 51 -16.01 -2.18 12.98
CA THR A 51 -15.63 -2.45 14.37
C THR A 51 -16.77 -3.24 14.99
N ALA A 52 -16.66 -4.57 14.98
CA ALA A 52 -17.55 -5.42 15.75
C ALA A 52 -17.40 -4.99 17.22
N ALA A 53 -18.49 -4.46 17.76
CA ALA A 53 -18.64 -4.01 19.14
C ALA A 53 -18.61 -5.17 20.13
#